data_AF-A0A9P3GK08-F1
#
_entry.id   AF-A0A9P3GK08-F1
#
_cell.length_a   1.000
_cell.length_b   1.000
_cell.length_c   1.000
_cell.angle_alpha   90.00
_cell.angle_beta   90.00
_cell.angle_gamma   90.00
#
_symmetry.space_group_name_H-M   'P 1'
#
loop_
_entity.id
_entity.type
_entity.pdbx_description
1 polymer ?
#
loop_
_entity_poly.entity_id
_entity_poly.type
_entity_poly.pdbx_seq_one_letter_code
_entity_poly.pdbx_strand_id
1 'polypeptide(L)'
;MFQTSSTTVLNNPHTWAGEAEVQNYISAALAALALGEHLITIDKEVRYMWRRKPSVAAALFTSNRYGVLFYSILALTTSFVKGLPVCTAITRTTETMIILLMVIFGACSALRAYALWNKTLGLFFVVFALHLGQISVNIFLFRSSTPTNTPIAVASCLSHLHLGRQQQMCGSRGKSFSDVC
;
A
#
# COMPACT_ATOMS: atom_id res chain seq x y z
N MET A 1 1.79 -3.72 -5.72
CA MET A 1 2.08 -2.67 -6.71
C MET A 1 3.60 -2.52 -6.81
N PHE A 2 4.18 -2.58 -8.01
CA PHE A 2 5.63 -2.52 -8.18
C PHE A 2 6.10 -1.08 -8.32
N GLN A 3 7.12 -0.74 -7.56
CA GLN A 3 7.79 0.55 -7.65
C GLN A 3 9.28 0.30 -7.92
N THR A 4 9.83 0.93 -8.95
CA THR A 4 11.25 0.83 -9.28
C THR A 4 11.85 2.21 -9.49
N SER A 5 13.09 2.39 -9.05
CA SER A 5 13.91 3.58 -9.37
C SER A 5 14.85 3.33 -10.54
N SER A 6 14.90 2.11 -11.09
CA SER A 6 15.89 1.72 -12.10
C SER A 6 15.29 1.79 -13.50
N THR A 7 15.89 2.60 -14.37
CA THR A 7 15.56 2.66 -15.80
C THR A 7 15.95 1.37 -16.54
N THR A 8 16.89 0.59 -16.00
CA THR A 8 17.29 -0.70 -16.59
C THR A 8 16.15 -1.72 -16.55
N VAL A 9 15.32 -1.67 -15.51
CA VAL A 9 14.10 -2.49 -15.36
C VAL A 9 13.07 -2.15 -16.44
N LEU A 10 13.02 -0.88 -16.87
CA LEU A 10 12.13 -0.45 -17.94
C LEU A 10 12.62 -0.93 -19.32
N ASN A 11 13.94 -0.96 -19.53
CA ASN A 11 14.55 -1.35 -20.81
C ASN A 11 14.64 -2.87 -21.00
N ASN A 12 14.81 -3.65 -19.92
CA ASN A 12 14.92 -5.10 -19.96
C ASN A 12 13.83 -5.77 -19.10
N PRO A 13 12.60 -5.91 -19.62
CA PRO A 13 11.46 -6.42 -18.86
C PRO A 13 11.65 -7.83 -18.26
N HIS A 14 12.45 -8.69 -18.90
CA HIS A 14 12.63 -10.07 -18.46
C HIS A 14 13.38 -10.23 -17.13
N THR A 15 14.16 -9.24 -16.69
CA THR A 15 15.01 -9.37 -15.49
C THR A 15 14.23 -9.38 -14.18
N TRP A 16 12.96 -8.96 -14.21
CA TRP A 16 12.12 -8.78 -13.01
C TRP A 16 10.76 -9.47 -13.12
N ALA A 17 10.55 -10.24 -14.19
CA ALA A 17 9.31 -10.99 -14.39
C ALA A 17 9.03 -11.98 -13.24
N GLY A 18 10.06 -12.65 -12.71
CA GLY A 18 9.90 -13.57 -11.57
C GLY A 18 9.43 -12.86 -10.30
N GLU A 19 10.03 -11.72 -9.96
CA GLU A 19 9.59 -10.87 -8.84
C GLU A 19 8.14 -10.41 -9.04
N ALA A 20 7.75 -10.15 -10.29
CA ALA A 20 6.38 -9.76 -10.62
C ALA A 20 5.37 -10.87 -10.33
N GLU A 21 5.70 -12.11 -10.68
CA GLU A 21 4.83 -13.26 -10.44
C GLU A 21 4.67 -13.56 -8.95
N VAL A 22 5.78 -13.56 -8.20
CA VAL A 22 5.76 -13.80 -6.75
C VAL A 22 4.81 -12.82 -6.04
N GLN A 23 4.90 -11.55 -6.35
CA GLN A 23 4.06 -10.53 -5.73
C GLN A 23 2.59 -10.60 -6.18
N ASN A 24 2.29 -11.08 -7.39
CA ASN A 24 0.90 -11.39 -7.78
C ASN A 24 0.34 -12.54 -6.95
N TYR A 25 1.12 -13.61 -6.74
CA TYR A 25 0.71 -14.72 -5.87
C TYR A 25 0.47 -14.27 -4.43
N ILE A 26 1.37 -13.45 -3.88
CA ILE A 26 1.21 -12.89 -2.54
C ILE A 26 -0.06 -12.03 -2.46
N SER A 27 -0.32 -11.19 -3.47
CA SER A 27 -1.51 -10.35 -3.51
C SER A 27 -2.80 -11.18 -3.59
N ALA A 28 -2.80 -12.27 -4.36
CA ALA A 28 -3.90 -13.23 -4.44
C ALA A 28 -4.11 -13.98 -3.11
N ALA A 29 -3.04 -14.44 -2.48
CA ALA A 29 -3.11 -15.09 -1.17
C ALA A 29 -3.65 -14.13 -0.09
N LEU A 30 -3.18 -12.88 -0.07
CA LEU A 30 -3.67 -11.84 0.85
C LEU A 30 -5.14 -11.53 0.61
N ALA A 31 -5.57 -11.43 -0.66
CA ALA A 31 -6.97 -11.19 -1.00
C ALA A 31 -7.85 -12.38 -0.58
N ALA A 32 -7.43 -13.61 -0.83
CA ALA A 32 -8.14 -14.81 -0.42
C ALA A 32 -8.26 -14.92 1.10
N LEU A 33 -7.18 -14.64 1.83
CA LEU A 33 -7.17 -14.63 3.29
C LEU A 33 -8.10 -13.53 3.83
N ALA A 34 -8.01 -12.32 3.28
CA ALA A 34 -8.88 -11.22 3.68
C ALA A 34 -10.35 -11.57 3.42
N LEU A 35 -10.69 -12.14 2.26
CA LEU A 35 -12.05 -12.60 1.95
C LEU A 35 -12.52 -13.70 2.90
N GLY A 36 -11.67 -14.68 3.20
CA GLY A 36 -11.98 -15.78 4.13
C GLY A 36 -12.30 -15.28 5.52
N GLU A 37 -11.44 -14.43 6.08
CA GLU A 37 -11.67 -13.74 7.36
C GLU A 37 -13.02 -13.00 7.34
N HIS A 38 -13.32 -12.31 6.23
CA HIS A 38 -14.56 -11.57 6.09
C HIS A 38 -15.81 -12.43 6.13
N LEU A 39 -15.82 -13.52 5.37
CA LEU A 39 -16.94 -14.46 5.33
C LEU A 39 -17.21 -15.08 6.70
N ILE A 40 -16.16 -15.39 7.47
CA ILE A 40 -16.31 -16.02 8.79
C ILE A 40 -16.83 -15.04 9.85
N THR A 41 -16.42 -13.77 9.82
CA THR A 41 -16.80 -12.81 10.86
C THR A 41 -18.01 -11.94 10.53
N ILE A 42 -18.52 -11.95 9.30
CA ILE A 42 -19.66 -11.10 8.90
C ILE A 42 -20.95 -11.39 9.68
N ASP A 43 -21.22 -12.66 10.01
CA ASP A 43 -22.40 -13.05 10.80
C ASP A 43 -22.38 -12.38 12.19
N LYS A 44 -21.20 -12.36 12.81
CA LYS A 44 -20.99 -11.72 14.11
C LYS A 44 -21.10 -10.19 13.98
N GLU A 45 -20.57 -9.61 12.91
CA GLU A 45 -20.63 -8.15 12.70
C GLU A 45 -22.05 -7.63 12.48
N VAL A 46 -22.85 -8.31 11.66
CA VAL A 46 -24.25 -7.91 11.45
C VAL A 46 -25.05 -8.04 12.75
N ARG A 47 -24.76 -9.06 13.56
CA ARG A 47 -25.44 -9.26 14.84
C ARG A 47 -25.08 -8.21 15.90
N TYR A 48 -23.81 -7.85 16.03
CA TYR A 48 -23.31 -7.01 17.14
C TYR A 48 -23.08 -5.54 16.77
N MET A 49 -22.66 -5.25 15.53
CA MET A 49 -22.33 -3.89 15.09
C MET A 49 -23.54 -3.18 14.50
N TRP A 50 -24.33 -3.85 13.66
CA TRP A 50 -25.49 -3.21 12.99
C TRP A 50 -26.70 -2.99 13.90
N ARG A 51 -26.85 -3.78 14.98
CA ARG A 51 -27.95 -3.59 15.95
C ARG A 51 -27.63 -2.58 17.06
N ARG A 52 -26.40 -2.03 17.13
CA ARG A 52 -25.98 -1.11 18.21
C ARG A 52 -25.80 0.32 17.68
N LYS A 53 -25.82 1.29 18.59
CA LYS A 53 -25.61 2.72 18.25
C LYS A 53 -24.26 2.89 17.54
N PRO A 54 -24.20 3.59 16.40
CA PRO A 54 -22.94 3.83 15.71
C PRO A 54 -22.02 4.66 16.62
N SER A 55 -20.90 4.06 17.02
CA SER A 55 -19.83 4.74 17.76
C SER A 55 -18.70 5.07 16.79
N VAL A 56 -17.97 6.16 17.04
CA VAL A 56 -16.80 6.57 16.24
C VAL A 56 -15.78 5.43 16.15
N ALA A 57 -15.57 4.69 17.24
CA ALA A 57 -14.68 3.52 17.24
C ALA A 57 -15.20 2.37 16.36
N ALA A 58 -16.52 2.16 16.31
CA ALA A 58 -17.13 1.16 15.46
C ALA A 58 -17.05 1.54 13.97
N ALA A 59 -17.29 2.81 13.64
CA ALA A 59 -17.11 3.31 12.28
C ALA A 59 -15.65 3.17 11.82
N LEU A 60 -14.69 3.55 12.67
CA LEU A 60 -13.25 3.45 12.37
C LEU A 60 -12.81 2.01 12.11
N PHE A 61 -13.30 1.07 12.92
CA PHE A 61 -13.04 -0.37 12.74
C PHE A 61 -13.63 -0.91 11.42
N THR A 62 -14.89 -0.59 11.15
CA THR A 62 -15.57 -0.96 9.91
C THR A 62 -14.85 -0.40 8.69
N SER A 63 -14.49 0.89 8.69
CA SER A 63 -13.75 1.52 7.60
C SER A 63 -12.38 0.88 7.36
N ASN A 64 -11.65 0.52 8.41
CA ASN A 64 -10.37 -0.19 8.27
C ASN A 64 -10.57 -1.54 7.58
N ARG A 65 -11.55 -2.31 8.06
CA ARG A 65 -11.84 -3.66 7.63
C ARG A 65 -12.24 -3.72 6.15
N TYR A 66 -13.28 -2.97 5.76
CA TYR A 66 -13.72 -2.92 4.37
C TYR A 66 -12.71 -2.19 3.46
N GLY A 67 -11.94 -1.25 4.02
CA GLY A 67 -10.85 -0.60 3.31
C GLY A 67 -9.76 -1.57 2.86
N VAL A 68 -9.37 -2.52 3.72
CA VAL A 68 -8.38 -3.56 3.39
C VAL A 68 -8.90 -4.48 2.29
N LEU A 69 -10.16 -4.91 2.34
CA LEU A 69 -10.75 -5.69 1.26
C LEU A 69 -10.72 -4.94 -0.07
N PHE A 70 -11.17 -3.70 -0.06
CA PHE A 70 -11.23 -2.90 -1.26
C PHE A 70 -9.84 -2.69 -1.86
N TYR A 71 -8.84 -2.41 -1.01
CA TYR A 71 -7.44 -2.33 -1.41
C TYR A 71 -6.95 -3.64 -2.06
N SER A 72 -7.25 -4.80 -1.48
CA SER A 72 -6.84 -6.11 -2.03
C SER A 72 -7.47 -6.37 -3.40
N ILE A 73 -8.73 -5.99 -3.60
CA ILE A 73 -9.41 -6.11 -4.90
C ILE A 73 -8.78 -5.18 -5.95
N LEU A 74 -8.49 -3.94 -5.57
CA LEU A 74 -7.78 -3.00 -6.44
C LEU A 74 -6.40 -3.52 -6.83
N ALA A 75 -5.65 -4.05 -5.87
CA ALA A 75 -4.33 -4.62 -6.10
C ALA A 75 -4.38 -5.79 -7.11
N LEU A 76 -5.36 -6.68 -7.01
CA LEU A 76 -5.57 -7.73 -8.01
C LEU A 76 -5.88 -7.18 -9.39
N THR A 77 -6.72 -6.14 -9.45
CA THR A 77 -7.17 -5.53 -10.70
C THR A 77 -5.99 -4.90 -11.47
N THR A 78 -4.95 -4.41 -10.78
CA THR A 78 -3.75 -3.85 -11.42
C THR A 78 -3.01 -4.84 -12.31
N SER A 79 -3.10 -6.15 -12.04
CA SER A 79 -2.40 -7.18 -12.80
C SER A 79 -3.13 -7.53 -14.11
N PHE A 80 -4.47 -7.41 -14.14
CA PHE A 80 -5.29 -7.81 -15.28
C PHE A 80 -5.63 -6.67 -16.25
N VAL A 81 -5.48 -5.41 -15.85
CA VAL A 81 -5.86 -4.27 -16.67
C VAL A 81 -4.79 -3.93 -17.71
N LYS A 82 -5.24 -3.77 -18.95
CA LYS A 82 -4.45 -3.29 -20.09
C LYS A 82 -4.84 -1.87 -20.42
N GLY A 83 -3.87 -0.96 -20.49
CA GLY A 83 -4.08 0.43 -20.90
C GLY A 83 -3.51 1.45 -19.92
N LEU A 84 -2.72 2.39 -20.44
CA LEU A 84 -2.06 3.45 -19.68
C LEU A 84 -2.99 4.36 -18.84
N PRO A 85 -4.17 4.82 -19.35
CA PRO A 85 -5.02 5.71 -18.55
C PRO A 85 -5.69 4.98 -17.38
N VAL A 86 -6.16 3.75 -17.60
CA VAL A 86 -6.78 2.93 -16.55
C VAL A 86 -5.74 2.51 -15.52
N CYS A 87 -4.53 2.16 -15.97
CA CYS A 87 -3.39 1.87 -15.12
C CYS A 87 -3.06 3.03 -14.17
N THR A 88 -3.02 4.25 -14.72
CA THR A 88 -2.77 5.47 -13.94
C THR A 88 -3.88 5.70 -12.92
N ALA A 89 -5.14 5.58 -13.33
CA ALA A 89 -6.29 5.78 -12.44
C ALA A 89 -6.31 4.77 -11.27
N ILE A 90 -6.13 3.48 -11.55
CA ILE A 90 -6.14 2.43 -10.52
C ILE A 90 -4.95 2.60 -9.57
N THR A 91 -3.77 2.89 -10.13
CA THR A 91 -2.55 3.15 -9.35
C THR A 91 -2.79 4.29 -8.36
N ARG A 92 -3.25 5.45 -8.84
CA ARG A 92 -3.51 6.61 -7.98
C ARG A 92 -4.59 6.34 -6.94
N THR A 93 -5.63 5.60 -7.31
CA THR A 93 -6.69 5.21 -6.37
C THR A 93 -6.17 4.26 -5.29
N THR A 94 -5.29 3.35 -5.65
CA THR A 94 -4.67 2.40 -4.72
C THR A 94 -3.74 3.14 -3.75
N GLU A 95 -2.95 4.10 -4.25
CA GLU A 95 -2.08 4.96 -3.44
C GLU A 95 -2.86 5.85 -2.46
N THR A 96 -3.98 6.45 -2.88
CA THR A 96 -4.80 7.23 -1.95
C THR A 96 -5.45 6.35 -0.90
N MET A 97 -5.91 5.16 -1.30
CA MET A 97 -6.55 4.23 -0.37
C MET A 97 -5.56 3.71 0.68
N ILE A 98 -4.32 3.37 0.31
CA ILE A 98 -3.33 2.91 1.28
C ILE A 98 -2.96 4.01 2.29
N ILE A 99 -2.91 5.28 1.87
CA ILE A 99 -2.71 6.41 2.80
C ILE A 99 -3.88 6.51 3.79
N LEU A 100 -5.12 6.41 3.30
CA LEU A 100 -6.30 6.43 4.16
C LEU A 100 -6.27 5.28 5.18
N LEU A 101 -5.90 4.07 4.75
CA LEU A 101 -5.74 2.92 5.63
C LEU A 101 -4.65 3.14 6.69
N MET A 102 -3.51 3.73 6.32
CA MET A 102 -2.43 4.05 7.25
C MET A 102 -2.88 5.04 8.33
N VAL A 103 -3.67 6.06 7.96
CA VAL A 103 -4.25 7.03 8.90
C VAL A 103 -5.20 6.34 9.86
N ILE A 104 -6.10 5.49 9.34
CA ILE A 104 -7.06 4.74 10.17
C ILE A 104 -6.32 3.79 11.12
N PHE A 105 -5.30 3.08 10.63
CA PHE A 105 -4.50 2.17 11.45
C PHE A 105 -3.73 2.92 12.55
N GLY A 106 -3.15 4.07 12.21
CA GLY A 106 -2.49 4.95 13.19
C GLY A 106 -3.45 5.47 14.27
N ALA A 107 -4.66 5.86 13.88
CA ALA A 107 -5.70 6.30 14.82
C ALA A 107 -6.15 5.16 15.75
N CYS A 108 -6.40 3.96 15.20
CA CYS A 108 -6.72 2.76 15.99
C CYS A 108 -5.60 2.42 16.98
N SER A 109 -4.35 2.46 16.52
CA SER A 109 -3.17 2.20 17.36
C SER A 109 -3.06 3.20 18.51
N ALA A 110 -3.16 4.50 18.21
CA ALA A 110 -3.09 5.56 19.21
C ALA A 110 -4.22 5.49 20.23
N LEU A 111 -5.45 5.18 19.80
CA LEU A 111 -6.60 5.00 20.69
C LEU A 111 -6.42 3.81 21.65
N ARG A 112 -5.86 2.69 21.15
CA ARG A 112 -5.57 1.51 21.99
C ARG A 112 -4.48 1.82 23.01
N ALA A 113 -3.41 2.51 22.61
CA ALA A 113 -2.34 2.93 23.52
C ALA A 113 -2.88 3.89 24.61
N TYR A 114 -3.74 4.84 24.23
CA TYR A 114 -4.39 5.78 25.15
C TYR A 114 -5.27 5.07 26.19
N ALA A 115 -6.01 4.04 25.77
CA ALA A 115 -6.85 3.24 26.66
C ALA A 115 -6.01 2.40 27.65
N LEU A 116 -4.86 1.89 27.23
CA LEU A 116 -4.01 1.02 28.05
C LEU A 116 -3.24 1.82 29.13
N TRP A 117 -2.84 3.05 28.81
CA TRP A 117 -1.96 3.86 29.66
C TRP A 117 -2.68 5.02 30.35
N ASN A 118 -3.77 4.68 31.04
CA ASN A 118 -4.50 5.58 31.94
C ASN A 118 -4.79 6.99 31.37
N LYS A 119 -5.18 7.08 30.09
CA LYS A 119 -5.53 8.35 29.40
C LYS A 119 -4.41 9.40 29.36
N THR A 120 -3.15 8.97 29.40
CA THR A 120 -2.02 9.91 29.33
C THR A 120 -1.89 10.46 27.90
N LEU A 121 -2.21 11.74 27.70
CA LEU A 121 -2.21 12.37 26.36
C LEU A 121 -0.84 12.33 25.67
N GLY A 122 0.27 12.31 26.43
CA GLY A 122 1.62 12.27 25.86
C GLY A 122 1.89 11.05 24.98
N LEU A 123 1.45 9.85 25.41
CA LEU A 123 1.65 8.62 24.62
C LEU A 123 0.83 8.60 23.35
N PHE A 124 -0.36 9.21 23.37
CA PHE A 124 -1.17 9.38 22.17
C PHE A 124 -0.40 10.20 21.12
N PHE A 125 0.18 11.34 21.51
CA PHE A 125 0.97 12.17 20.60
C PHE A 125 2.23 11.47 20.09
N VAL A 126 2.94 10.71 20.94
CA VAL A 126 4.14 9.97 20.51
C VAL A 126 3.80 8.92 19.46
N VAL A 127 2.77 8.10 19.70
CA VAL A 127 2.33 7.06 18.75
C VAL A 127 1.82 7.69 17.46
N PHE A 128 1.06 8.78 17.56
CA PHE A 128 0.55 9.49 16.39
C PHE A 128 1.67 10.14 15.57
N ALA A 129 2.66 10.77 16.21
CA ALA A 129 3.81 11.37 15.55
C ALA A 129 4.66 10.32 14.81
N LEU A 130 4.83 9.13 15.40
CA LEU A 130 5.57 8.04 14.78
C LEU A 130 4.86 7.52 13.51
N HIS A 131 3.52 7.45 13.54
CA HIS A 131 2.73 7.14 12.35
C HIS A 131 2.77 8.26 11.29
N LEU A 132 2.74 9.53 11.70
CA LEU A 132 2.86 10.67 10.77
C LEU A 132 4.17 10.66 10.00
N GLY A 133 5.28 10.24 10.62
CA GLY A 133 6.56 10.08 9.95
C GLY A 133 6.45 9.11 8.76
N GLN A 134 5.89 7.92 9.01
CA GLN A 134 5.67 6.92 7.95
C GLN A 134 4.74 7.45 6.85
N ILE A 135 3.63 8.10 7.21
CA ILE A 135 2.68 8.67 6.24
C ILE A 135 3.37 9.71 5.35
N SER A 136 4.19 10.58 5.93
CA SER A 136 4.89 11.65 5.21
C SER A 136 5.85 11.10 4.16
N VAL A 137 6.61 10.05 4.49
CA VAL A 137 7.53 9.38 3.55
C VAL A 137 6.74 8.75 2.40
N ASN A 138 5.64 8.06 2.69
CA ASN A 138 4.82 7.43 1.66
C ASN A 138 4.21 8.47 0.69
N ILE A 139 3.69 9.58 1.20
CA ILE A 139 3.17 10.68 0.37
C ILE A 139 4.26 11.24 -0.56
N PHE A 140 5.47 11.45 -0.04
CA PHE A 140 6.59 11.94 -0.85
C PHE A 140 6.96 10.97 -1.97
N LEU A 141 6.99 9.67 -1.68
CA LEU A 141 7.28 8.62 -2.66
C LEU A 141 6.20 8.54 -3.75
N PHE A 142 4.92 8.59 -3.39
CA PHE A 142 3.81 8.56 -4.37
C PHE A 142 3.74 9.82 -5.21
N ARG A 143 4.11 10.98 -4.67
CA ARG A 143 4.20 12.21 -5.47
C ARG A 143 5.32 12.14 -6.50
N SER A 144 6.40 11.45 -6.16
CA SER A 144 7.59 11.30 -7.00
C SER A 144 7.49 10.12 -7.98
N SER A 145 6.45 9.28 -7.85
CA SER A 145 6.21 8.13 -8.71
C SER A 145 5.42 8.54 -9.95
N THR A 146 5.80 7.99 -11.11
CA THR A 146 5.06 8.09 -12.37
C THR A 146 4.67 6.70 -12.87
N PRO A 147 3.38 6.41 -13.03
CA PRO A 147 2.93 5.13 -13.57
C PRO A 147 3.27 5.02 -15.06
N THR A 148 3.82 3.88 -15.44
CA THR A 148 4.21 3.52 -16.80
C THR A 148 3.66 2.14 -17.11
N ASN A 149 3.19 1.92 -18.34
CA ASN A 149 2.74 0.61 -18.78
C ASN A 149 3.96 -0.21 -19.26
N THR A 150 3.97 -1.50 -18.95
CA THR A 150 5.00 -2.43 -19.47
C THR A 150 4.35 -3.49 -20.34
N PRO A 151 5.06 -4.03 -21.36
CA PRO A 151 4.52 -5.06 -22.24
C PRO A 151 4.33 -6.43 -21.55
N ILE A 152 4.72 -6.57 -20.28
CA ILE A 152 4.64 -7.82 -19.53
C ILE A 152 3.24 -8.00 -18.96
N ALA A 153 2.55 -9.09 -19.34
CA ALA A 153 1.20 -9.37 -18.87
C ALA A 153 1.09 -9.54 -17.34
N VAL A 154 2.13 -10.07 -16.68
CA VAL A 154 2.15 -10.25 -15.23
C VAL A 154 2.43 -8.93 -14.48
N ALA A 155 2.84 -7.87 -15.16
CA ALA A 155 3.08 -6.56 -14.56
C ALA A 155 2.78 -5.42 -15.54
N SER A 156 1.52 -5.39 -15.96
CA SER A 156 0.98 -4.39 -16.89
C SER A 156 1.17 -2.94 -16.40
N CYS A 157 1.28 -2.75 -15.08
CA CYS A 157 1.40 -1.46 -14.41
C CYS A 157 2.64 -1.40 -13.50
N LEU A 158 3.54 -0.45 -13.79
CA LEU A 158 4.75 -0.21 -13.03
C LEU A 158 4.85 1.26 -12.64
N SER A 159 5.22 1.56 -11.40
CA SER A 159 5.51 2.93 -10.98
C SER A 159 6.99 3.21 -10.97
N HIS A 160 7.44 4.15 -11.80
CA HIS A 160 8.83 4.58 -11.85
C HIS A 160 9.04 5.75 -10.90
N LEU A 161 10.00 5.65 -9.98
CA LEU A 161 10.33 6.69 -9.02
C LEU A 161 11.44 7.59 -9.59
N HIS A 162 11.15 8.87 -9.78
CA HIS A 162 12.15 9.83 -10.26
C HIS A 162 12.94 10.42 -9.08
N LEU A 163 13.98 9.71 -8.63
CA LEU A 163 14.94 10.21 -7.65
C LEU A 163 15.85 11.28 -8.29
N GLY A 164 15.35 12.51 -8.40
CA GLY A 164 15.99 13.64 -9.09
C GLY A 164 17.25 14.25 -8.44
N ARG A 165 18.11 13.48 -7.75
CA ARG A 165 19.43 13.98 -7.32
C ARG A 165 20.52 12.96 -6.97
N GLN A 166 20.18 11.70 -6.66
CA GLN A 166 21.17 10.72 -6.16
C GLN A 166 21.70 9.75 -7.23
N GLN A 167 20.96 9.48 -8.31
CA GLN A 167 21.46 8.57 -9.36
C GLN A 167 22.53 9.19 -10.28
N GLN A 168 22.67 10.53 -10.35
CA GLN A 168 23.73 11.16 -11.15
C GLN A 168 25.14 10.96 -10.57
N MET A 169 25.29 10.64 -9.29
CA MET A 169 26.61 10.43 -8.67
C MET A 169 27.11 8.97 -8.80
N CYS A 170 26.23 7.98 -9.00
CA CYS A 170 26.63 6.58 -9.20
C CYS A 170 26.50 6.06 -10.64
N GLY A 171 25.67 6.70 -11.49
CA GLY A 171 25.38 6.20 -12.84
C GLY A 171 26.45 6.45 -13.90
N SER A 172 27.57 7.10 -13.58
CA SER A 172 28.61 7.43 -14.59
C SER A 172 29.73 6.37 -14.70
N ARG A 173 29.71 5.33 -13.87
CA ARG A 173 30.64 4.19 -14.05
C ARG A 173 29.85 2.90 -14.02
N GLY A 174 29.72 2.28 -15.20
CA GLY A 174 29.25 0.90 -15.35
C GLY A 174 30.18 -0.08 -14.65
N LYS A 175 30.08 -0.16 -13.32
CA LYS A 175 30.73 -1.19 -12.51
C LYS A 175 29.75 -1.74 -11.48
N SER A 176 29.82 -3.06 -11.40
CA SER A 176 29.03 -4.02 -10.65
C SER A 176 28.54 -3.57 -9.27
N PHE A 177 27.33 -4.01 -8.96
CA PHE A 177 26.58 -3.90 -7.71
C PHE A 177 27.15 -4.78 -6.59
N SER A 178 28.45 -4.70 -6.31
CA SER A 178 29.00 -5.27 -5.08
C SER A 178 30.00 -4.29 -4.51
N ASP A 179 29.82 -4.02 -3.23
CA ASP A 179 30.56 -3.12 -2.38
C ASP A 179 30.14 -1.63 -2.44
N VAL A 180 29.64 -1.19 -1.28
CA VAL A 180 29.43 0.19 -0.83
C VAL A 180 28.07 0.83 -1.16
N CYS A 181 27.08 0.46 -0.33
CA CYS A 181 26.39 1.41 0.56
C CYS A 181 26.33 0.79 1.97
#